data_AF-A0A3L8Q942-F1
#
_entry.id   AF-A0A3L8Q942-F1
#
_cell.length_a   1.000
_cell.length_b   1.000
_cell.length_c   1.000
_cell.angle_alpha   90.00
_cell.angle_beta   90.00
_cell.angle_gamma   90.00
#
_symmetry.space_group_name_H-M   'P 1'
#
loop_
_entity.id
_entity.type
_entity.pdbx_description
1 polymer ?
#
loop_
_entity_poly.entity_id
_entity_poly.type
_entity_poly.pdbx_seq_one_letter_code
_entity_poly.pdbx_strand_id
1 'polypeptide(L)'
;MAAARPGWPLPGSSALFVCDLQERFRGSVAAFPQIVAVAARLLQGCRILGVPVLVTEQRPEVLGCTVPELGAQDLPRLPKSAFSMAGAAAPLLGDPKIRSVLLCGIEAHACVLQTALELLARGLEVHVAADAVSSR
;
A
#
# COMPACT_ATOMS: atom_id res chain seq x y z
N MET A 1 -18.56 -19.97 7.01
CA MET A 1 -17.40 -19.04 6.98
C MET A 1 -16.46 -19.49 8.08
N ALA A 2 -15.17 -19.69 7.79
CA ALA A 2 -14.19 -19.96 8.83
C ALA A 2 -14.20 -18.80 9.85
N ALA A 3 -14.22 -19.11 11.14
CA ALA A 3 -14.16 -18.09 12.17
C ALA A 3 -12.91 -17.21 11.96
N ALA A 4 -13.08 -15.89 12.04
CA ALA A 4 -11.98 -14.95 11.91
C ALA A 4 -10.90 -15.30 12.94
N ARG A 5 -9.69 -15.61 12.46
CA ARG A 5 -8.53 -15.77 13.33
C ARG A 5 -8.07 -14.38 13.76
N PRO A 6 -7.78 -14.14 15.05
CA PRO A 6 -7.21 -12.88 15.51
C PRO A 6 -5.96 -12.54 14.68
N GLY A 7 -5.86 -11.30 14.18
CA GLY A 7 -4.75 -10.85 13.36
C GLY A 7 -4.74 -11.34 11.91
N TRP A 8 -5.85 -11.86 11.36
CA TRP A 8 -5.95 -12.17 9.93
C TRP A 8 -6.74 -11.07 9.20
N PRO A 9 -6.21 -10.48 8.11
CA PRO A 9 -6.94 -9.50 7.33
C PRO A 9 -8.19 -10.14 6.69
N LEU A 10 -9.35 -9.51 6.90
CA LEU A 10 -10.63 -9.94 6.32
C LEU A 10 -11.10 -8.98 5.24
N PRO A 11 -11.64 -9.45 4.11
CA PRO A 11 -12.02 -8.56 3.01
C PRO A 11 -12.94 -7.39 3.40
N GLY A 12 -13.95 -7.64 4.25
CA GLY A 12 -14.92 -6.62 4.67
C GLY A 12 -14.43 -5.61 5.73
N SER A 13 -13.21 -5.76 6.22
CA SER A 13 -12.65 -4.90 7.28
C SER A 13 -11.16 -4.56 7.05
N SER A 14 -10.68 -4.71 5.82
CA SER A 14 -9.30 -4.42 5.45
C SER A 14 -9.25 -3.40 4.32
N ALA A 15 -8.13 -2.70 4.20
CA ALA A 15 -7.78 -1.92 3.01
C ALA A 15 -6.39 -2.33 2.50
N LEU A 16 -6.16 -2.19 1.20
CA LEU A 16 -4.83 -2.33 0.60
C LEU A 16 -4.22 -0.96 0.34
N PHE A 17 -3.04 -0.73 0.89
CA PHE A 17 -2.24 0.47 0.67
C PHE A 17 -1.03 0.11 -0.19
N VAL A 18 -0.95 0.71 -1.38
CA VAL A 18 0.17 0.58 -2.31
C VAL A 18 1.02 1.85 -2.28
N CYS A 19 2.21 1.74 -1.72
CA CYS A 19 3.07 2.85 -1.38
C CYS A 19 4.11 3.13 -2.48
N ASP A 20 3.93 4.22 -3.21
CA ASP A 20 5.00 4.94 -3.93
C ASP A 20 5.81 4.10 -4.95
N LEU A 21 5.18 3.11 -5.60
CA LEU A 21 5.81 2.31 -6.68
C LEU A 21 5.96 3.12 -7.97
N GLN A 22 6.91 4.05 -7.97
CA GLN A 22 7.07 5.07 -9.02
C GLN A 22 8.27 4.83 -9.95
N GLU A 23 8.15 5.37 -11.17
CA GLU A 23 9.12 5.23 -12.28
C GLU A 23 10.59 5.50 -11.88
N ARG A 24 10.84 6.54 -11.07
CA ARG A 24 12.22 6.95 -10.73
C ARG A 24 12.98 5.94 -9.87
N PHE A 25 12.30 4.96 -9.29
CA PHE A 25 12.91 3.95 -8.42
C PHE A 25 13.39 2.68 -9.14
N ARG A 26 12.99 2.48 -10.42
CA ARG A 26 13.27 1.25 -11.19
C ARG A 26 14.72 0.76 -11.12
N GLY A 27 15.68 1.68 -11.22
CA GLY A 27 17.11 1.36 -11.28
C GLY A 27 17.82 1.33 -9.94
N SER A 28 17.13 1.68 -8.85
CA SER A 28 17.77 1.87 -7.54
C SER A 28 17.26 0.94 -6.45
N VAL A 29 16.01 0.47 -6.54
CA VAL A 29 15.42 -0.43 -5.56
C VAL A 29 15.72 -1.88 -5.93
N ALA A 30 16.17 -2.67 -4.96
CA ALA A 30 16.44 -4.08 -5.17
C ALA A 30 15.18 -4.84 -5.60
N ALA A 31 15.30 -5.69 -6.62
CA ALA A 31 14.22 -6.53 -7.15
C ALA A 31 12.93 -5.78 -7.53
N PHE A 32 13.05 -4.51 -7.96
CA PHE A 32 11.89 -3.66 -8.27
C PHE A 32 10.84 -4.31 -9.21
N PRO A 33 11.22 -4.95 -10.35
CA PRO A 33 10.23 -5.63 -11.20
C PRO A 33 9.47 -6.75 -10.49
N GLN A 34 10.14 -7.50 -9.61
CA GLN A 34 9.54 -8.59 -8.85
C GLN A 34 8.56 -8.04 -7.80
N ILE A 35 8.96 -6.99 -7.07
CA ILE A 35 8.10 -6.29 -6.10
C ILE A 35 6.83 -5.77 -6.76
N VAL A 36 6.95 -5.11 -7.91
CA VAL A 36 5.79 -4.61 -8.67
C VAL A 36 4.88 -5.75 -9.12
N ALA A 37 5.43 -6.87 -9.59
CA ALA A 37 4.65 -8.04 -9.99
C ALA A 37 3.91 -8.71 -8.81
N VAL A 38 4.47 -8.68 -7.60
CA VAL A 38 3.79 -9.15 -6.39
C VAL A 38 2.70 -8.16 -5.99
N ALA A 39 2.99 -6.87 -5.97
CA ALA A 39 2.02 -5.82 -5.65
C ALA A 39 0.82 -5.82 -6.62
N ALA A 40 1.05 -6.05 -7.91
CA ALA A 40 -0.01 -6.18 -8.93
C ALA A 40 -0.91 -7.39 -8.67
N ARG A 41 -0.35 -8.54 -8.25
CA ARG A 41 -1.13 -9.73 -7.86
C ARG A 41 -1.95 -9.47 -6.60
N LEU A 42 -1.38 -8.79 -5.61
CA LEU A 42 -2.09 -8.40 -4.39
C LEU A 42 -3.25 -7.46 -4.71
N LEU A 43 -3.00 -6.45 -5.55
CA LEU A 43 -4.02 -5.52 -6.07
C LEU A 43 -5.17 -6.26 -6.76
N GLN A 44 -4.86 -7.18 -7.67
CA GLN A 44 -5.87 -7.97 -8.37
C GLN A 44 -6.70 -8.83 -7.39
N GLY A 45 -6.06 -9.48 -6.42
CA GLY A 45 -6.76 -10.24 -5.38
C GLY A 45 -7.70 -9.38 -4.56
N CYS A 46 -7.24 -8.20 -4.12
CA CYS A 46 -8.05 -7.24 -3.38
C CYS A 46 -9.26 -6.75 -4.19
N ARG A 47 -9.11 -6.49 -5.49
CA ARG A 47 -10.21 -6.13 -6.38
C ARG A 47 -11.29 -7.22 -6.46
N ILE A 48 -10.88 -8.47 -6.67
CA ILE A 48 -11.80 -9.61 -6.74
C ILE A 48 -12.58 -9.75 -5.43
N LEU A 49 -11.94 -9.49 -4.30
CA LEU A 49 -12.52 -9.61 -2.97
C LEU A 49 -13.29 -8.37 -2.51
N GLY A 50 -13.34 -7.30 -3.32
CA GLY A 50 -13.99 -6.04 -2.95
C GLY A 50 -13.28 -5.27 -1.83
N VAL A 51 -11.98 -5.51 -1.62
CA VAL A 51 -11.16 -4.79 -0.65
C VAL A 51 -10.82 -3.41 -1.20
N PRO A 52 -11.10 -2.30 -0.47
CA PRO A 52 -10.74 -0.97 -0.91
C PRO A 52 -9.23 -0.81 -1.06
N VAL A 53 -8.82 -0.12 -2.12
CA VAL A 53 -7.41 0.10 -2.47
C VAL A 53 -7.09 1.58 -2.48
N LEU A 54 -5.94 1.94 -1.93
CA LEU A 54 -5.37 3.28 -1.98
C LEU A 54 -3.94 3.22 -2.52
N VAL A 55 -3.65 4.07 -3.51
CA VAL A 55 -2.33 4.18 -4.13
C VAL A 55 -1.81 5.59 -3.87
N THR A 56 -0.56 5.71 -3.39
CA THR A 56 0.10 7.01 -3.22
C THR A 56 1.28 7.18 -4.15
N GLU A 57 1.57 8.44 -4.47
CA GLU A 57 2.78 8.86 -5.16
C GLU A 57 3.50 9.89 -4.29
N GLN A 58 4.74 9.59 -3.90
CA GLN A 58 5.59 10.57 -3.24
C GLN A 58 6.08 11.57 -4.27
N ARG A 59 5.76 12.86 -4.10
CA ARG A 59 6.23 13.96 -4.96
C ARG A 59 6.33 13.57 -6.45
N PRO A 60 5.20 13.21 -7.10
CA PRO A 60 5.21 12.68 -8.47
C PRO A 60 5.87 13.63 -9.48
N GLU A 61 5.88 14.93 -9.21
CA GLU A 61 6.60 15.95 -9.99
C GLU A 61 8.13 15.74 -10.00
N VAL A 62 8.69 15.02 -9.01
CA VAL A 62 10.12 14.70 -8.89
C VAL A 62 10.38 13.21 -9.16
N LEU A 63 9.52 12.32 -8.65
CA LEU A 63 9.74 10.88 -8.64
C LEU A 63 8.99 10.13 -9.76
N GLY A 64 8.22 10.85 -10.56
CA GLY A 64 7.42 10.30 -11.65
C GLY A 64 6.14 9.65 -11.17
N CYS A 65 5.36 9.15 -12.13
CA CYS A 65 4.11 8.47 -11.85
C CYS A 65 4.34 7.04 -11.34
N THR A 66 3.27 6.44 -10.82
CA THR A 66 3.17 5.01 -10.54
C THR A 66 3.46 4.21 -11.81
N VAL A 67 4.22 3.12 -11.68
CA VAL A 67 4.60 2.28 -12.82
C VAL A 67 3.39 1.56 -13.44
N PRO A 68 3.27 1.51 -14.78
CA PRO A 68 2.11 0.95 -15.45
C PRO A 68 1.94 -0.56 -15.21
N GLU A 69 3.02 -1.29 -14.93
CA GLU A 69 3.00 -2.73 -14.65
C GLU A 69 2.23 -3.07 -13.37
N LEU A 70 1.99 -2.10 -12.49
CA LEU A 70 1.14 -2.30 -11.31
C LEU A 70 -0.32 -2.58 -11.70
N GLY A 71 -0.81 -2.05 -12.83
CA GLY A 71 -2.21 -2.23 -13.26
C GLY A 71 -3.21 -1.37 -12.47
N ALA A 72 -2.78 -0.21 -11.95
CA ALA A 72 -3.59 0.70 -11.13
C ALA A 72 -4.10 1.95 -11.88
N GLN A 73 -4.18 1.91 -13.21
CA GLN A 73 -4.53 3.06 -14.05
C GLN A 73 -5.97 3.59 -13.82
N ASP A 74 -6.87 2.69 -13.42
CA ASP A 74 -8.27 2.96 -13.05
C ASP A 74 -8.44 3.52 -11.63
N LEU A 75 -7.40 3.47 -10.79
CA LEU A 75 -7.47 3.93 -9.40
C LEU A 75 -6.90 5.35 -9.27
N PRO A 76 -7.46 6.23 -8.43
CA PRO A 76 -6.81 7.50 -8.11
C PRO A 76 -5.44 7.25 -7.45
N ARG A 77 -4.43 8.01 -7.89
CA ARG A 77 -3.10 8.03 -7.28
C ARG A 77 -2.99 9.33 -6.50
N LEU A 78 -2.87 9.22 -5.19
CA LEU A 78 -2.91 10.36 -4.29
C LEU A 78 -1.49 10.91 -4.09
N PRO A 79 -1.19 12.13 -4.56
CA PRO A 79 0.12 12.72 -4.35
C PRO A 79 0.33 13.05 -2.88
N LYS A 80 1.54 12.86 -2.38
CA LYS A 80 1.93 13.26 -1.02
C LYS A 80 3.38 13.74 -0.94
N SER A 81 3.63 14.60 0.05
CA SER A 81 4.98 15.03 0.44
C SER A 81 5.42 14.40 1.77
N ALA A 82 4.47 14.04 2.64
CA ALA A 82 4.73 13.29 3.86
C ALA A 82 5.13 11.83 3.54
N PHE A 83 6.03 11.25 4.34
CA PHE A 83 6.41 9.85 4.16
C PHE A 83 5.25 8.90 4.43
N SER A 84 4.50 9.12 5.51
CA SER A 84 3.32 8.32 5.84
C SER A 84 2.17 8.54 4.85
N MET A 85 1.50 7.46 4.46
CA MET A 85 0.28 7.48 3.64
C MET A 85 -0.97 7.93 4.42
N ALA A 86 -0.91 8.00 5.76
CA ALA A 86 -2.10 8.15 6.59
C ALA A 86 -2.89 9.45 6.33
N GLY A 87 -2.20 10.53 5.93
CA GLY A 87 -2.85 11.77 5.51
C GLY A 87 -3.66 11.60 4.22
N ALA A 88 -3.08 10.96 3.20
CA ALA A 88 -3.77 10.65 1.94
C ALA A 88 -4.92 9.65 2.15
N ALA A 89 -4.79 8.77 3.14
CA ALA A 89 -5.77 7.75 3.45
C ALA A 89 -6.86 8.18 4.45
N ALA A 90 -6.94 9.45 4.83
CA ALA A 90 -7.87 9.93 5.85
C ALA A 90 -9.34 9.47 5.64
N PRO A 91 -9.91 9.45 4.42
CA PRO A 91 -11.27 8.94 4.21
C PRO A 91 -11.43 7.45 4.56
N LEU A 92 -10.48 6.60 4.16
CA LEU A 92 -10.51 5.17 4.46
C LEU A 92 -10.26 4.89 5.95
N LEU A 93 -9.33 5.63 6.55
CA LEU A 93 -9.01 5.49 7.98
C LEU A 93 -10.13 6.05 8.89
N GLY A 94 -11.05 6.83 8.35
CA GLY A 94 -12.25 7.29 9.05
C GLY A 94 -13.41 6.28 9.04
N ASP A 95 -13.36 5.25 8.19
CA ASP A 95 -14.39 4.21 8.17
C ASP A 95 -14.19 3.23 9.35
N PRO A 96 -15.13 3.16 10.32
CA PRO A 96 -15.00 2.30 11.49
C PRO A 96 -15.01 0.80 11.15
N LYS A 97 -15.33 0.41 9.92
CA LYS A 97 -15.22 -0.97 9.44
C LYS A 97 -13.77 -1.36 9.17
N ILE A 98 -12.90 -0.41 8.84
CA ILE A 98 -11.50 -0.70 8.54
C ILE A 98 -10.75 -0.93 9.85
N ARG A 99 -10.29 -2.16 10.04
CA ARG A 99 -9.55 -2.60 11.23
C ARG A 99 -8.12 -3.02 10.92
N SER A 100 -7.84 -3.34 9.67
CA SER A 100 -6.52 -3.76 9.23
C SER A 100 -6.12 -3.17 7.88
N VAL A 101 -4.82 -3.06 7.66
CA VAL A 101 -4.24 -2.57 6.40
C VAL A 101 -3.22 -3.57 5.89
N LEU A 102 -3.43 -4.04 4.66
CA LEU A 102 -2.40 -4.69 3.86
C LEU A 102 -1.51 -3.58 3.27
N LEU A 103 -0.20 -3.63 3.50
CA LEU A 103 0.75 -2.61 3.07
C LEU A 103 1.82 -3.21 2.17
N CYS A 104 2.01 -2.63 0.99
CA CYS A 104 3.09 -2.96 0.08
C CYS A 104 3.68 -1.69 -0.56
N GLY A 105 4.82 -1.82 -1.24
CA GLY A 105 5.48 -0.72 -1.92
C GLY A 105 6.84 -0.37 -1.36
N ILE A 106 7.25 0.90 -1.52
CA ILE A 106 8.63 1.35 -1.25
C ILE A 106 8.64 2.75 -0.60
N GLU A 107 9.71 3.17 0.06
CA GLU A 107 10.83 2.33 0.53
C GLU A 107 10.51 1.73 1.91
N ALA A 108 10.96 0.49 2.13
CA ALA A 108 10.70 -0.29 3.34
C ALA A 108 10.98 0.50 4.63
N HIS A 109 12.13 1.16 4.71
CA HIS A 109 12.61 1.89 5.88
C HIS A 109 12.12 3.35 5.97
N ALA A 110 11.38 3.84 4.97
CA ALA A 110 10.92 5.22 4.90
C ALA A 110 9.39 5.28 4.85
N CYS A 111 8.79 5.44 3.67
CA CYS A 111 7.34 5.59 3.52
C CYS A 111 6.57 4.39 4.07
N VAL A 112 7.05 3.16 3.84
CA VAL A 112 6.41 1.94 4.36
C VAL A 112 6.49 1.89 5.88
N LEU A 113 7.68 2.04 6.48
CA LEU A 113 7.86 2.03 7.93
C LEU A 113 7.05 3.12 8.63
N GLN A 114 7.13 4.36 8.14
CA GLN A 114 6.41 5.50 8.74
C GLN A 114 4.89 5.31 8.65
N THR A 115 4.39 4.79 7.52
CA THR A 115 2.98 4.43 7.37
C THR A 115 2.59 3.35 8.36
N ALA A 116 3.35 2.26 8.47
CA ALA A 116 3.06 1.17 9.38
C ALA A 116 3.01 1.63 10.84
N LEU A 117 4.00 2.40 11.28
CA LEU A 117 4.06 2.92 12.66
C LEU A 117 2.88 3.85 12.97
N GLU A 118 2.51 4.74 12.05
CA GLU A 118 1.37 5.64 12.28
C GLU A 118 0.04 4.89 12.31
N LEU A 119 -0.15 3.88 11.43
CA LEU A 119 -1.35 3.04 11.45
C LEU A 119 -1.45 2.22 12.73
N LEU A 120 -0.34 1.65 13.22
CA LEU A 120 -0.28 0.94 14.50
C LEU A 120 -0.61 1.89 15.66
N ALA A 121 -0.09 3.11 15.66
CA ALA A 121 -0.40 4.12 16.68
C ALA A 121 -1.89 4.52 16.69
N ARG A 122 -2.59 4.35 15.57
CA ARG A 122 -4.06 4.53 15.45
C ARG A 122 -4.86 3.28 15.86
N GLY A 123 -4.20 2.20 16.29
CA GLY A 123 -4.84 0.97 16.74
C GLY A 123 -5.29 0.02 15.62
N LEU A 124 -4.79 0.21 14.39
CA LEU A 124 -5.05 -0.70 13.28
C LEU A 124 -4.06 -1.86 13.26
N GLU A 125 -4.51 -3.02 12.79
CA GLU A 125 -3.61 -4.12 12.45
C GLU A 125 -2.91 -3.83 11.12
N VAL A 126 -1.60 -4.04 11.04
CA VAL A 126 -0.82 -3.77 9.82
C VAL A 126 -0.13 -5.04 9.35
N HIS A 127 -0.37 -5.39 8.09
CA HIS A 127 0.20 -6.56 7.43
C HIS A 127 1.08 -6.10 6.27
N VAL A 128 2.39 -6.09 6.49
CA VAL A 128 3.35 -5.78 5.43
C VAL A 128 3.56 -7.02 4.57
N ALA A 129 3.23 -6.92 3.28
CA ALA A 129 3.53 -7.97 2.31
C ALA A 129 5.03 -7.93 2.00
N ALA A 130 5.82 -8.71 2.73
CA ALA A 130 7.28 -8.64 2.72
C ALA A 130 7.90 -8.90 1.33
N ASP A 131 7.27 -9.73 0.52
CA ASP A 131 7.65 -10.01 -0.87
C ASP A 131 7.22 -8.92 -1.86
N ALA A 132 6.44 -7.93 -1.41
CA ALA A 132 6.04 -6.74 -2.14
C ALA A 132 6.59 -5.45 -1.53
N VAL A 133 7.67 -5.53 -0.74
CA VAL A 133 8.37 -4.38 -0.15
C VAL A 133 9.87 -4.48 -0.39
N SER A 134 10.51 -3.34 -0.66
CA SER A 134 11.96 -3.26 -0.84
C SER A 134 12.50 -1.85 -0.57
N SER A 135 13.81 -1.71 -0.64
CA SER A 135 14.55 -0.45 -0.51
C SER A 135 15.75 -0.43 -1.47
N ARG A 136 16.37 0.74 -1.60
CA ARG A 136 17.68 0.89 -2.22
C ARG A 136 18.78 0.29 -1.35
#